data_AF-A0A2H6JD31-F1
#
_entry.id   AF-A0A2H6JD31-F1
#
_cell.length_a   1.000
_cell.length_b   1.000
_cell.length_c   1.000
_cell.angle_alpha   90.00
_cell.angle_beta   90.00
_cell.angle_gamma   90.00
#
_symmetry.space_group_name_H-M   'P 1'
#
loop_
_entity.id
_entity.type
_entity.pdbx_description
1 polymer ?
#
loop_
_entity_poly.entity_id
_entity_poly.type
_entity_poly.pdbx_seq_one_letter_code
_entity_poly.pdbx_strand_id
1 'polypeptide(L)'
;MDIGRRRGIKSQMNRDFRLNKVKIAEQIEKAAAKHDEIRARLCAPLTEDPRRFNAVSLREWVGFAQAAGLNPVPAEPVASLPVDVVLRFDCPRPEDAPYWKAFERALEETGPGEMVRWSACASMELKWAMGAAVDPQSPDRWGHRPAAYLTPDDPRAFDVIYEYPEETIEVLRRPWVEARRVGAHPVEYRVFVQDSAVLGISSYYPQRPLVRDAQVERELAEVRAQTERLIRHLDACARLPWHPGYGKRYDPERVHCTLDFLVETDGAVRLLEAGPPWGAGAHPCCFEGREVAGIALDPLGPVEPLEPDAPAP
;
A
#
# COMPACT_ATOMS: atom_id res chain seq x y z
N MET A 1 32.73 46.62 -47.38
CA MET A 1 32.58 46.04 -46.02
C MET A 1 31.67 44.81 -46.12
N ASP A 2 31.78 43.86 -45.20
CA ASP A 2 30.77 42.82 -44.92
C ASP A 2 30.91 41.38 -45.49
N ILE A 3 32.14 40.91 -45.73
CA ILE A 3 32.44 39.45 -45.83
C ILE A 3 32.95 38.88 -44.48
N GLY A 4 33.70 39.67 -43.72
CA GLY A 4 34.23 39.27 -42.40
C GLY A 4 33.14 39.09 -41.32
N ARG A 5 32.09 39.92 -41.36
CA ARG A 5 30.98 39.90 -40.39
C ARG A 5 30.11 38.65 -40.53
N ARG A 6 29.85 38.19 -41.77
CA ARG A 6 29.10 36.95 -42.04
C ARG A 6 29.85 35.67 -41.65
N ARG A 7 31.19 35.65 -41.73
CA ARG A 7 32.01 34.53 -41.23
C ARG A 7 32.05 34.46 -39.70
N GLY A 8 32.13 35.61 -39.03
CA GLY A 8 32.07 35.70 -37.56
C GLY A 8 30.74 35.19 -36.99
N ILE A 9 29.61 35.59 -37.59
CA ILE A 9 28.27 35.17 -37.15
C ILE A 9 28.05 33.65 -37.34
N LYS A 10 28.44 33.08 -38.49
CA LYS A 10 28.35 31.62 -38.71
C LYS A 10 29.26 30.81 -37.77
N SER A 11 30.46 31.32 -37.48
CA SER A 11 31.39 30.69 -36.53
C SER A 11 30.86 30.73 -35.10
N GLN A 12 30.21 31.83 -34.70
CA GLN A 12 29.66 32.01 -33.37
C GLN A 12 28.41 31.14 -33.17
N MET A 13 27.50 31.11 -34.15
CA MET A 13 26.30 30.27 -34.12
C MET A 13 26.63 28.76 -34.07
N ASN A 14 27.67 28.31 -34.79
CA ASN A 14 28.17 26.93 -34.70
C ASN A 14 28.82 26.62 -33.34
N ARG A 15 29.46 27.60 -32.71
CA ARG A 15 30.07 27.46 -31.39
C ARG A 15 29.00 27.38 -30.30
N ASP A 16 27.99 28.24 -30.37
CA ASP A 16 26.85 28.26 -29.45
C ASP A 16 26.03 26.98 -29.56
N PHE A 17 25.81 26.47 -30.78
CA PHE A 17 25.12 25.20 -31.00
C PHE A 17 25.90 23.99 -30.46
N ARG A 18 27.24 23.98 -30.61
CA ARG A 18 28.10 22.95 -29.99
C ARG A 18 28.09 23.03 -28.47
N LEU A 19 28.20 24.24 -27.90
CA LEU A 19 28.11 24.48 -26.46
C LEU A 19 26.76 24.01 -25.90
N ASN A 20 25.66 24.23 -26.63
CA ASN A 20 24.33 23.76 -26.23
C ASN A 20 24.22 22.22 -26.28
N LYS A 21 24.78 21.58 -27.32
CA LYS A 21 24.85 20.11 -27.39
C LYS A 21 25.67 19.49 -26.26
N VAL A 22 26.80 20.09 -25.90
CA VAL A 22 27.63 19.64 -24.77
C VAL A 22 26.86 19.78 -23.46
N LYS A 23 26.19 20.92 -23.22
CA LYS A 23 25.35 21.12 -22.04
C LYS A 23 24.19 20.11 -21.96
N ILE A 24 23.56 19.79 -23.09
CA ILE A 24 22.49 18.77 -23.15
C ILE A 24 23.06 17.38 -22.85
N ALA A 25 24.22 17.02 -23.43
CA ALA A 25 24.87 15.74 -23.15
C ALA A 25 25.27 15.62 -21.66
N GLU A 26 25.84 16.66 -21.07
CA GLU A 26 26.15 16.71 -19.64
C GLU A 26 24.90 16.60 -18.75
N GLN A 27 23.77 17.19 -19.17
CA GLN A 27 22.49 17.06 -18.47
C GLN A 27 21.92 15.64 -18.57
N ILE A 28 22.03 15.00 -19.74
CA ILE A 28 21.64 13.60 -19.95
C ILE A 28 22.49 12.67 -19.08
N GLU A 29 23.81 12.86 -19.05
CA GLU A 29 24.71 12.07 -18.21
C GLU A 29 24.41 12.26 -16.72
N LYS A 30 24.18 13.49 -16.26
CA LYS A 30 23.77 13.76 -14.87
C LYS A 30 22.43 13.12 -14.52
N ALA A 31 21.46 13.16 -15.44
CA ALA A 31 20.17 12.53 -15.25
C ALA A 31 20.29 11.00 -15.19
N ALA A 32 21.11 10.40 -16.06
CA ALA A 32 21.41 8.97 -16.07
C ALA A 32 22.11 8.53 -14.77
N ALA A 33 23.15 9.25 -14.33
CA ALA A 33 23.84 8.96 -13.09
C ALA A 33 22.92 9.05 -11.85
N LYS A 34 22.04 10.06 -11.81
CA LYS A 34 21.04 10.18 -10.75
C LYS A 34 20.01 9.05 -10.79
N HIS A 35 19.62 8.62 -11.99
CA HIS A 35 18.72 7.48 -12.17
C HIS A 35 19.39 6.17 -11.71
N ASP A 36 20.68 5.97 -11.99
CA ASP A 36 21.43 4.81 -11.52
C ASP A 36 21.61 4.81 -10.00
N GLU A 37 21.83 5.99 -9.38
CA GLU A 37 21.85 6.13 -7.92
C GLU A 37 20.50 5.78 -7.28
N ILE A 38 19.40 6.32 -7.84
CA ILE A 38 18.05 5.98 -7.40
C ILE A 38 17.79 4.49 -7.56
N ARG A 39 18.14 3.90 -8.70
CA ARG A 39 18.01 2.47 -8.97
C ARG A 39 18.80 1.64 -7.97
N ALA A 40 20.07 1.97 -7.71
CA ALA A 40 20.90 1.27 -6.75
C ALA A 40 20.29 1.29 -5.35
N ARG A 41 19.67 2.41 -4.97
CA ARG A 41 18.93 2.53 -3.70
C ARG A 41 17.64 1.70 -3.70
N LEU A 42 16.91 1.66 -4.81
CA LEU A 42 15.65 0.91 -4.93
C LEU A 42 15.86 -0.62 -5.02
N CYS A 43 17.01 -1.05 -5.52
CA CYS A 43 17.36 -2.47 -5.62
C CYS A 43 18.21 -2.96 -4.43
N ALA A 44 18.52 -2.09 -3.46
CA ALA A 44 19.24 -2.52 -2.27
C ALA A 44 18.31 -3.37 -1.38
N PRO A 45 18.83 -4.40 -0.69
CA PRO A 45 18.06 -5.11 0.33
C PRO A 45 17.50 -4.10 1.35
N LEU A 46 16.22 -4.22 1.67
CA LEU A 46 15.55 -3.38 2.68
C LEU A 46 16.33 -3.33 3.99
N THR A 47 16.92 -4.47 4.35
CA THR A 47 17.68 -4.69 5.57
C THR A 47 18.47 -5.99 5.48
N GLU A 48 19.59 -6.06 6.20
CA GLU A 48 20.40 -7.28 6.35
C GLU A 48 19.86 -8.22 7.43
N ASP A 49 18.88 -7.78 8.25
CA ASP A 49 18.28 -8.60 9.31
C ASP A 49 17.24 -9.57 8.70
N PRO A 50 17.51 -10.89 8.69
CA PRO A 50 16.64 -11.88 8.04
C PRO A 50 15.29 -12.06 8.73
N ARG A 51 15.12 -11.52 9.95
CA ARG A 51 13.84 -11.48 10.66
C ARG A 51 12.85 -10.53 9.99
N ARG A 52 13.36 -9.57 9.23
CA ARG A 52 12.56 -8.48 8.69
C ARG A 52 11.87 -8.85 7.39
N PHE A 53 10.77 -8.17 7.16
CA PHE A 53 10.02 -8.26 5.92
C PHE A 53 9.38 -6.94 5.57
N ASN A 54 9.00 -6.74 4.32
CA ASN A 54 8.47 -5.45 3.91
C ASN A 54 7.08 -5.22 4.52
N ALA A 55 6.91 -4.16 5.33
CA ALA A 55 5.64 -3.89 6.00
C ALA A 55 4.49 -3.62 5.03
N VAL A 56 4.76 -3.30 3.75
CA VAL A 56 3.71 -3.11 2.73
C VAL A 56 3.41 -4.37 1.91
N SER A 57 4.14 -5.47 2.12
CA SER A 57 3.95 -6.70 1.34
C SER A 57 2.69 -7.46 1.76
N LEU A 58 1.57 -7.24 1.05
CA LEU A 58 0.31 -7.93 1.35
C LEU A 58 0.46 -9.46 1.35
N ARG A 59 1.27 -10.00 0.44
CA ARG A 59 1.46 -11.46 0.32
C ARG A 59 2.13 -12.05 1.57
N GLU A 60 3.13 -11.37 2.12
CA GLU A 60 3.76 -11.83 3.36
C GLU A 60 2.79 -11.78 4.53
N TRP A 61 2.01 -10.70 4.65
CA TRP A 61 0.97 -10.58 5.67
C TRP A 61 -0.10 -11.67 5.56
N VAL A 62 -0.58 -11.96 4.35
CA VAL A 62 -1.53 -13.07 4.11
C VAL A 62 -0.92 -14.41 4.53
N GLY A 63 0.34 -14.66 4.19
CA GLY A 63 1.06 -15.88 4.58
C GLY A 63 1.16 -16.05 6.10
N PHE A 64 1.55 -14.99 6.83
CA PHE A 64 1.60 -15.03 8.29
C PHE A 64 0.23 -15.16 8.93
N ALA A 65 -0.79 -14.48 8.40
CA ALA A 65 -2.15 -14.59 8.89
C ALA A 65 -2.68 -16.02 8.74
N GLN A 66 -2.49 -16.65 7.57
CA GLN A 66 -2.85 -18.06 7.37
C GLN A 66 -2.10 -18.99 8.33
N ALA A 67 -0.78 -18.79 8.49
CA ALA A 67 0.04 -19.59 9.41
C ALA A 67 -0.35 -19.39 10.89
N ALA A 68 -0.88 -18.22 11.24
CA ALA A 68 -1.44 -17.90 12.55
C ALA A 68 -2.89 -18.40 12.75
N GLY A 69 -3.49 -19.05 11.75
CA GLY A 69 -4.86 -19.57 11.80
C GLY A 69 -5.95 -18.51 11.66
N LEU A 70 -5.63 -17.35 11.06
CA LEU A 70 -6.63 -16.35 10.67
C LEU A 70 -7.27 -16.73 9.32
N ASN A 71 -8.34 -16.02 8.96
CA ASN A 71 -9.01 -16.13 7.67
C ASN A 71 -8.79 -14.85 6.82
N PRO A 72 -7.58 -14.62 6.29
CA PRO A 72 -7.35 -13.47 5.42
C PRO A 72 -8.05 -13.63 4.07
N VAL A 73 -8.37 -12.52 3.41
CA VAL A 73 -8.77 -12.54 2.01
C VAL A 73 -7.55 -12.94 1.17
N PRO A 74 -7.60 -14.06 0.41
CA PRO A 74 -6.46 -14.55 -0.36
C PRO A 74 -5.90 -13.51 -1.34
N ALA A 75 -4.63 -13.66 -1.69
CA ALA A 75 -3.98 -12.84 -2.69
C ALA A 75 -3.01 -13.68 -3.53
N GLU A 76 -3.36 -13.87 -4.80
CA GLU A 76 -2.61 -14.68 -5.76
C GLU A 76 -1.74 -13.77 -6.63
N PRO A 77 -0.42 -14.00 -6.71
CA PRO A 77 0.43 -13.27 -7.65
C PRO A 77 0.16 -13.71 -9.09
N VAL A 78 -0.29 -12.77 -9.92
CA VAL A 78 -0.66 -13.02 -11.33
C VAL A 78 0.31 -12.35 -12.33
N ALA A 79 1.08 -11.37 -11.87
CA ALA A 79 2.22 -10.82 -12.58
C ALA A 79 3.28 -10.34 -11.57
N SER A 80 4.53 -10.25 -12.02
CA SER A 80 5.63 -9.64 -11.27
C SER A 80 6.45 -8.81 -12.25
N LEU A 81 6.72 -7.56 -11.87
CA LEU A 81 7.44 -6.60 -12.69
C LEU A 81 8.63 -6.08 -11.90
N PRO A 82 9.82 -5.97 -12.49
CA PRO A 82 10.91 -5.20 -11.90
C PRO A 82 10.44 -3.76 -11.63
N VAL A 83 10.78 -3.22 -10.46
CA VAL A 83 10.40 -1.85 -10.10
C VAL A 83 10.94 -0.83 -11.12
N ASP A 84 12.13 -1.07 -11.67
CA ASP A 84 12.71 -0.19 -12.69
C ASP A 84 11.96 -0.21 -14.03
N VAL A 85 11.20 -1.28 -14.31
CA VAL A 85 10.29 -1.34 -15.46
C VAL A 85 9.07 -0.47 -15.17
N VAL A 86 8.46 -0.61 -13.98
CA VAL A 86 7.29 0.19 -13.58
C VAL A 86 7.61 1.69 -13.58
N LEU A 87 8.75 2.09 -13.02
CA LEU A 87 9.18 3.49 -12.99
C LEU A 87 9.49 4.09 -14.38
N ARG A 88 9.59 3.26 -15.43
CA ARG A 88 9.80 3.67 -16.82
C ARG A 88 8.59 3.38 -17.71
N PHE A 89 7.39 3.26 -17.15
CA PHE A 89 6.18 2.94 -17.91
C PHE A 89 5.92 3.90 -19.09
N ASP A 90 6.38 5.15 -19.02
CA ASP A 90 6.24 6.19 -20.05
C ASP A 90 7.31 6.12 -21.16
N CYS A 91 8.39 5.38 -20.91
CA CYS A 91 9.49 5.15 -21.86
C CYS A 91 9.92 3.68 -21.82
N PRO A 92 9.01 2.74 -22.15
CA PRO A 92 9.29 1.32 -22.05
C PRO A 92 10.33 0.90 -23.09
N ARG A 93 11.20 -0.02 -22.69
CA ARG A 93 12.22 -0.57 -23.59
C ARG A 93 11.69 -1.84 -24.27
N PRO A 94 12.21 -2.23 -25.44
CA PRO A 94 11.79 -3.46 -26.10
C PRO A 94 11.91 -4.71 -25.21
N GLU A 95 12.93 -4.76 -24.35
CA GLU A 95 13.14 -5.84 -23.38
C GLU A 95 12.09 -5.90 -22.26
N ASP A 96 11.37 -4.79 -22.00
CA ASP A 96 10.35 -4.72 -20.95
C ASP A 96 9.02 -5.35 -21.39
N ALA A 97 8.85 -5.62 -22.69
CA ALA A 97 7.60 -6.10 -23.28
C ALA A 97 6.99 -7.37 -22.64
N PRO A 98 7.76 -8.38 -22.18
CA PRO A 98 7.20 -9.54 -21.50
C PRO A 98 6.50 -9.18 -20.17
N TYR A 99 7.04 -8.21 -19.43
CA TYR A 99 6.47 -7.76 -18.15
C TYR A 99 5.15 -7.02 -18.37
N TRP A 100 5.10 -6.13 -19.38
CA TRP A 100 3.88 -5.42 -19.74
C TRP A 100 2.79 -6.35 -20.24
N LYS A 101 3.12 -7.35 -21.07
CA LYS A 101 2.16 -8.37 -21.49
C LYS A 101 1.61 -9.19 -20.33
N ALA A 102 2.44 -9.49 -19.33
CA ALA A 102 1.99 -10.20 -18.13
C ALA A 102 1.06 -9.31 -17.28
N PHE A 103 1.39 -8.02 -17.14
CA PHE A 103 0.55 -7.02 -16.49
C PHE A 103 -0.80 -6.88 -17.18
N GLU A 104 -0.82 -6.65 -18.49
CA GLU A 104 -2.05 -6.54 -19.30
C GLU A 104 -2.92 -7.79 -19.17
N ARG A 105 -2.32 -8.97 -19.33
CA ARG A 105 -3.04 -10.25 -19.17
C ARG A 105 -3.67 -10.38 -17.78
N ALA A 106 -2.96 -9.98 -16.72
CA ALA A 106 -3.49 -10.02 -15.37
C ALA A 106 -4.78 -9.19 -15.21
N LEU A 107 -4.84 -8.02 -15.87
CA LEU A 107 -6.03 -7.15 -15.89
C LEU A 107 -7.16 -7.76 -16.72
N GLU A 108 -6.85 -8.25 -17.93
CA GLU A 108 -7.83 -8.84 -18.85
C GLU A 108 -8.52 -10.08 -18.26
N GLU A 109 -7.77 -10.90 -17.54
CA GLU A 109 -8.26 -12.11 -16.90
C GLU A 109 -9.00 -11.85 -15.58
N THR A 110 -8.96 -10.63 -15.02
CA THR A 110 -9.65 -10.32 -13.76
C THR A 110 -11.15 -10.14 -14.02
N GLY A 111 -11.94 -11.10 -13.56
CA GLY A 111 -13.37 -11.20 -13.83
C GLY A 111 -14.27 -10.45 -12.82
N PRO A 112 -15.59 -10.51 -13.01
CA PRO A 112 -16.56 -10.13 -11.98
C PRO A 112 -16.37 -10.97 -10.71
N GLY A 113 -16.51 -10.36 -9.54
CA GLY A 113 -16.28 -11.05 -8.27
C GLY A 113 -14.81 -11.21 -7.90
N GLU A 114 -13.92 -10.51 -8.61
CA GLU A 114 -12.50 -10.45 -8.33
C GLU A 114 -12.02 -8.99 -8.26
N MET A 115 -10.83 -8.80 -7.73
CA MET A 115 -10.10 -7.54 -7.82
C MET A 115 -8.64 -7.76 -8.17
N VAL A 116 -8.00 -6.73 -8.70
CA VAL A 116 -6.57 -6.69 -8.98
C VAL A 116 -5.94 -5.48 -8.31
N ARG A 117 -4.72 -5.63 -7.80
CA ARG A 117 -3.98 -4.55 -7.12
C ARG A 117 -2.47 -4.76 -7.19
N TRP A 118 -1.72 -3.73 -6.83
CA TRP A 118 -0.32 -3.88 -6.47
C TRP A 118 -0.18 -4.63 -5.14
N SER A 119 0.92 -5.37 -4.98
CA SER A 119 1.25 -6.05 -3.72
C SER A 119 1.34 -5.09 -2.53
N ALA A 120 1.78 -3.86 -2.80
CA ALA A 120 1.98 -2.81 -1.83
C ALA A 120 0.71 -2.04 -1.45
N CYS A 121 -0.27 -1.91 -2.35
CA CYS A 121 -1.46 -1.09 -2.12
C CYS A 121 -2.60 -1.41 -3.10
N ALA A 122 -3.85 -1.18 -2.67
CA ALA A 122 -5.00 -1.09 -3.56
C ALA A 122 -4.89 0.16 -4.46
N SER A 123 -5.51 0.10 -5.66
CA SER A 123 -5.44 1.19 -6.62
C SER A 123 -6.11 2.47 -6.12
N MET A 124 -5.70 3.61 -6.69
CA MET A 124 -6.30 4.90 -6.36
C MET A 124 -7.79 4.92 -6.70
N GLU A 125 -8.17 4.37 -7.83
CA GLU A 125 -9.56 4.28 -8.31
C GLU A 125 -10.40 3.42 -7.38
N LEU A 126 -9.89 2.26 -6.96
CA LEU A 126 -10.59 1.41 -6.00
C LEU A 126 -10.77 2.15 -4.67
N LYS A 127 -9.72 2.77 -4.15
CA LYS A 127 -9.80 3.54 -2.90
C LYS A 127 -10.82 4.67 -2.99
N TRP A 128 -10.86 5.39 -4.11
CA TRP A 128 -11.83 6.44 -4.34
C TRP A 128 -13.26 5.91 -4.40
N ALA A 129 -13.50 4.84 -5.16
CA ALA A 129 -14.82 4.21 -5.28
C ALA A 129 -15.36 3.77 -3.91
N MET A 130 -14.52 3.10 -3.12
CA MET A 130 -14.87 2.65 -1.77
C MET A 130 -15.16 3.83 -0.82
N GLY A 131 -14.34 4.88 -0.84
CA GLY A 131 -14.55 6.08 -0.02
C GLY A 131 -15.82 6.86 -0.38
N ALA A 132 -16.15 6.89 -1.67
CA ALA A 132 -17.35 7.53 -2.24
C ALA A 132 -18.60 6.64 -2.20
N ALA A 133 -18.49 5.42 -1.67
CA ALA A 133 -19.56 4.42 -1.63
C ALA A 133 -20.15 4.08 -3.02
N VAL A 134 -19.29 4.08 -4.04
CA VAL A 134 -19.57 3.56 -5.37
C VAL A 134 -19.30 2.06 -5.38
N ASP A 135 -20.16 1.27 -6.01
CA ASP A 135 -19.92 -0.16 -6.21
C ASP A 135 -18.73 -0.36 -7.17
N PRO A 136 -17.59 -0.91 -6.70
CA PRO A 136 -16.39 -1.07 -7.52
C PRO A 136 -16.44 -2.29 -8.45
N GLN A 137 -17.46 -3.15 -8.31
CA GLN A 137 -17.71 -4.27 -9.24
C GLN A 137 -18.57 -3.83 -10.43
N SER A 138 -19.29 -2.71 -10.31
CA SER A 138 -20.05 -2.13 -11.41
C SER A 138 -19.15 -1.31 -12.33
N PRO A 139 -19.28 -1.44 -13.66
CA PRO A 139 -18.58 -0.57 -14.60
C PRO A 139 -18.97 0.90 -14.40
N ASP A 140 -17.99 1.79 -14.45
CA ASP A 140 -18.20 3.23 -14.47
C ASP A 140 -18.70 3.71 -15.84
N ARG A 141 -18.84 5.03 -16.01
CA ARG A 141 -19.29 5.65 -17.27
C ARG A 141 -18.37 5.38 -18.48
N TRP A 142 -17.14 4.93 -18.23
CA TRP A 142 -16.14 4.59 -19.25
C TRP A 142 -16.05 3.07 -19.48
N GLY A 143 -16.84 2.28 -18.74
CA GLY A 143 -16.84 0.82 -18.82
C GLY A 143 -15.78 0.15 -17.95
N HIS A 144 -15.07 0.90 -17.09
CA HIS A 144 -14.06 0.36 -16.20
C HIS A 144 -14.68 -0.07 -14.86
N ARG A 145 -14.36 -1.27 -14.38
CA ARG A 145 -14.68 -1.68 -13.01
C ARG A 145 -13.57 -1.21 -12.07
N PRO A 146 -13.81 -0.34 -11.08
CA PRO A 146 -12.75 0.11 -10.17
C PRO A 146 -11.98 -1.03 -9.50
N ALA A 147 -12.63 -2.16 -9.18
CA ALA A 147 -11.96 -3.33 -8.60
C ALA A 147 -10.97 -4.03 -9.55
N ALA A 148 -11.16 -3.90 -10.86
CA ALA A 148 -10.30 -4.49 -11.89
C ALA A 148 -9.42 -3.44 -12.59
N TYR A 149 -9.44 -2.18 -12.12
CA TYR A 149 -8.71 -1.08 -12.73
C TYR A 149 -7.43 -0.79 -11.94
N LEU A 150 -6.30 -1.01 -12.61
CA LEU A 150 -4.96 -0.81 -12.08
C LEU A 150 -4.09 -0.26 -13.21
N THR A 151 -3.41 0.84 -12.94
CA THR A 151 -2.52 1.47 -13.93
C THR A 151 -1.06 1.41 -13.47
N PRO A 152 -0.10 1.36 -14.42
CA PRO A 152 1.31 1.38 -14.09
C PRO A 152 1.76 2.71 -13.48
N ASP A 153 0.99 3.79 -13.67
CA ASP A 153 1.22 5.14 -13.14
C ASP A 153 0.42 5.45 -11.87
N ASP A 154 -0.11 4.44 -11.19
CA ASP A 154 -0.92 4.63 -9.99
C ASP A 154 -0.15 5.44 -8.93
N PRO A 155 -0.62 6.65 -8.57
CA PRO A 155 0.12 7.52 -7.66
C PRO A 155 0.37 6.89 -6.28
N ARG A 156 -0.53 6.02 -5.81
CA ARG A 156 -0.35 5.32 -4.53
C ARG A 156 0.82 4.33 -4.61
N ALA A 157 0.99 3.68 -5.76
CA ALA A 157 2.06 2.71 -5.94
C ALA A 157 3.43 3.40 -5.98
N PHE A 158 3.55 4.54 -6.66
CA PHE A 158 4.81 5.29 -6.73
C PHE A 158 5.31 5.72 -5.37
N ASP A 159 4.45 6.32 -4.55
CA ASP A 159 4.81 6.76 -3.19
C ASP A 159 5.36 5.58 -2.39
N VAL A 160 4.67 4.43 -2.43
CA VAL A 160 5.07 3.25 -1.68
C VAL A 160 6.34 2.61 -2.23
N ILE A 161 6.53 2.53 -3.56
CA ILE A 161 7.75 2.00 -4.18
C ILE A 161 8.99 2.80 -3.75
N TYR A 162 8.88 4.13 -3.65
CA TYR A 162 10.00 4.97 -3.24
C TYR A 162 10.31 4.87 -1.75
N GLU A 163 9.28 4.68 -0.93
CA GLU A 163 9.44 4.52 0.52
C GLU A 163 9.89 3.10 0.89
N TYR A 164 9.31 2.08 0.27
CA TYR A 164 9.51 0.66 0.58
C TYR A 164 10.07 -0.09 -0.63
N PRO A 165 11.35 0.17 -0.99
CA PRO A 165 11.92 -0.34 -2.23
C PRO A 165 12.05 -1.86 -2.26
N GLU A 166 11.60 -2.48 -3.35
CA GLU A 166 11.88 -3.88 -3.68
C GLU A 166 12.42 -3.98 -5.10
N GLU A 167 13.10 -5.10 -5.41
CA GLU A 167 13.54 -5.37 -6.78
C GLU A 167 12.36 -5.52 -7.75
N THR A 168 11.27 -6.12 -7.28
CA THR A 168 10.06 -6.39 -8.04
C THR A 168 8.83 -5.97 -7.27
N ILE A 169 7.80 -5.53 -7.98
CA ILE A 169 6.45 -5.36 -7.44
C ILE A 169 5.50 -6.34 -8.14
N GLU A 170 4.60 -6.92 -7.36
CA GLU A 170 3.67 -7.92 -7.87
C GLU A 170 2.30 -7.32 -8.13
N VAL A 171 1.62 -7.89 -9.11
CA VAL A 171 0.18 -7.71 -9.30
C VAL A 171 -0.50 -8.89 -8.65
N LEU A 172 -1.40 -8.59 -7.71
CA LEU A 172 -2.15 -9.57 -6.95
C LEU A 172 -3.61 -9.58 -7.40
N ARG A 173 -4.12 -10.77 -7.71
CA ARG A 173 -5.56 -11.02 -7.88
C ARG A 173 -6.15 -11.54 -6.58
N ARG A 174 -7.35 -11.08 -6.24
CA ARG A 174 -8.05 -11.47 -5.01
C ARG A 174 -9.52 -11.72 -5.31
N PRO A 175 -10.19 -12.64 -4.60
CA PRO A 175 -11.65 -12.69 -4.63
C PRO A 175 -12.24 -11.39 -4.06
N TRP A 176 -13.30 -10.91 -4.67
CA TRP A 176 -14.13 -9.86 -4.09
C TRP A 176 -14.97 -10.46 -2.96
N VAL A 177 -14.86 -9.89 -1.77
CA VAL A 177 -15.60 -10.33 -0.59
C VAL A 177 -16.67 -9.30 -0.29
N GLU A 178 -17.94 -9.72 -0.29
CA GLU A 178 -19.04 -8.80 -0.02
C GLU A 178 -19.09 -8.44 1.46
N ALA A 179 -18.96 -7.14 1.71
CA ALA A 179 -18.97 -6.55 3.03
C ALA A 179 -20.37 -6.46 3.63
N ARG A 180 -20.48 -6.61 4.95
CA ARG A 180 -21.55 -5.97 5.71
C ARG A 180 -21.46 -4.46 5.50
N ARG A 181 -22.59 -3.79 5.34
CA ARG A 181 -22.65 -2.34 5.09
C ARG A 181 -23.45 -1.60 6.15
N VAL A 182 -23.05 -0.35 6.41
CA VAL A 182 -23.83 0.61 7.19
C VAL A 182 -24.12 1.80 6.29
N GLY A 183 -25.36 1.90 5.81
CA GLY A 183 -25.65 2.76 4.66
C GLY A 183 -24.99 2.19 3.39
N ALA A 184 -24.20 2.99 2.70
CA ALA A 184 -23.54 2.56 1.46
C ALA A 184 -22.08 2.11 1.66
N HIS A 185 -21.47 2.40 2.82
CA HIS A 185 -20.08 2.05 3.13
C HIS A 185 -19.97 0.65 3.73
N PRO A 186 -18.90 -0.10 3.43
CA PRO A 186 -18.60 -1.35 4.09
C PRO A 186 -18.18 -1.12 5.54
N VAL A 187 -18.31 -2.17 6.34
CA VAL A 187 -17.82 -2.19 7.72
C VAL A 187 -16.41 -2.74 7.70
N GLU A 188 -15.46 -1.86 7.96
CA GLU A 188 -14.04 -2.16 8.04
C GLU A 188 -13.46 -1.55 9.31
N TYR A 189 -12.52 -2.27 9.92
CA TYR A 189 -11.79 -1.85 11.11
C TYR A 189 -10.31 -1.75 10.81
N ARG A 190 -9.68 -0.67 11.26
CA ARG A 190 -8.22 -0.57 11.33
C ARG A 190 -7.75 -0.78 12.76
N VAL A 191 -6.84 -1.71 12.96
CA VAL A 191 -6.14 -1.93 14.21
C VAL A 191 -4.75 -1.33 14.13
N PHE A 192 -4.36 -0.60 15.16
CA PHE A 192 -3.04 -0.02 15.32
C PHE A 192 -2.27 -0.86 16.33
N VAL A 193 -1.12 -1.40 15.92
CA VAL A 193 -0.24 -2.22 16.75
C VAL A 193 1.05 -1.45 16.97
N GLN A 194 1.43 -1.33 18.24
CA GLN A 194 2.70 -0.77 18.65
C GLN A 194 3.29 -1.61 19.78
N ASP A 195 4.59 -1.83 19.74
CA ASP A 195 5.33 -2.57 20.78
C ASP A 195 4.77 -3.99 21.01
N SER A 196 4.38 -4.69 19.94
CA SER A 196 3.71 -6.00 19.97
C SER A 196 2.41 -6.01 20.80
N ALA A 197 1.70 -4.88 20.86
CA ALA A 197 0.40 -4.77 21.53
C ALA A 197 -0.60 -3.98 20.69
N VAL A 198 -1.89 -4.29 20.87
CA VAL A 198 -2.97 -3.49 20.28
C VAL A 198 -3.01 -2.14 21.00
N LEU A 199 -2.70 -1.08 20.27
CA LEU A 199 -2.73 0.30 20.75
C LEU A 199 -4.12 0.91 20.56
N GLY A 200 -4.76 0.64 19.43
CA GLY A 200 -6.13 1.10 19.19
C GLY A 200 -6.84 0.42 18.04
N ILE A 201 -8.17 0.55 18.01
CA ILE A 201 -9.04 0.03 16.94
C ILE A 201 -9.94 1.17 16.47
N SER A 202 -10.08 1.34 15.16
CA SER A 202 -10.88 2.40 14.57
C SER A 202 -11.83 1.87 13.49
N SER A 203 -13.02 2.48 13.36
CA SER A 203 -13.78 2.37 12.12
C SER A 203 -12.97 2.98 10.98
N TYR A 204 -12.85 2.28 9.85
CA TYR A 204 -11.98 2.70 8.75
C TYR A 204 -12.45 3.98 8.06
N TYR A 205 -13.77 4.23 8.01
CA TYR A 205 -14.39 5.34 7.28
C TYR A 205 -14.90 6.43 8.22
N PRO A 206 -14.15 7.53 8.44
CA PRO A 206 -14.59 8.62 9.33
C PRO A 206 -15.89 9.29 8.87
N GLN A 207 -16.14 9.30 7.56
CA GLN A 207 -17.37 9.82 6.96
C GLN A 207 -18.60 8.95 7.24
N ARG A 208 -18.41 7.72 7.74
CA ARG A 208 -19.50 6.83 8.13
C ARG A 208 -19.22 6.17 9.49
N PRO A 209 -19.48 6.92 10.58
CA PRO A 209 -19.30 6.41 11.93
C PRO A 209 -20.11 5.14 12.19
N LEU A 210 -19.54 4.25 13.01
CA LEU A 210 -20.24 3.07 13.50
C LEU A 210 -20.85 3.37 14.87
N VAL A 211 -22.08 2.88 15.09
CA VAL A 211 -22.71 2.94 16.41
C VAL A 211 -22.30 1.71 17.18
N ARG A 212 -21.85 1.90 18.43
CA ARG A 212 -21.48 0.81 19.32
C ARG A 212 -22.75 0.07 19.77
N ASP A 213 -22.89 -1.17 19.31
CA ASP A 213 -23.99 -2.07 19.66
C ASP A 213 -23.44 -3.49 19.88
N ALA A 214 -24.31 -4.44 20.29
CA ALA A 214 -23.90 -5.80 20.57
C ALA A 214 -23.23 -6.54 19.39
N GLN A 215 -23.52 -6.14 18.15
CA GLN A 215 -22.87 -6.71 16.98
C GLN A 215 -21.47 -6.13 16.80
N VAL A 216 -21.33 -4.80 16.86
CA VAL A 216 -20.03 -4.12 16.81
C VAL A 216 -19.11 -4.58 17.94
N GLU A 217 -19.62 -4.86 19.15
CA GLU A 217 -18.81 -5.46 20.23
C GLU A 217 -18.19 -6.80 19.83
N ARG A 218 -18.98 -7.68 19.21
CA ARG A 218 -18.48 -9.00 18.78
C ARG A 218 -17.42 -8.86 17.69
N GLU A 219 -17.63 -7.92 16.77
CA GLU A 219 -16.68 -7.62 15.69
C GLU A 219 -15.37 -7.07 16.26
N LEU A 220 -15.43 -6.11 17.19
CA LEU A 220 -14.25 -5.56 17.88
C LEU A 220 -13.47 -6.64 18.65
N ALA A 221 -14.18 -7.51 19.37
CA ALA A 221 -13.56 -8.61 20.11
C ALA A 221 -12.84 -9.59 19.18
N GLU A 222 -13.44 -9.96 18.05
CA GLU A 222 -12.82 -10.87 17.08
C GLU A 222 -11.65 -10.21 16.35
N VAL A 223 -11.77 -8.93 15.95
CA VAL A 223 -10.68 -8.14 15.35
C VAL A 223 -9.47 -8.08 16.28
N ARG A 224 -9.70 -7.82 17.58
CA ARG A 224 -8.65 -7.83 18.60
C ARG A 224 -8.03 -9.22 18.75
N ALA A 225 -8.85 -10.26 18.88
CA ALA A 225 -8.38 -11.63 19.04
C ALA A 225 -7.54 -12.12 17.85
N GLN A 226 -7.95 -11.80 16.62
CA GLN A 226 -7.18 -12.09 15.40
C GLN A 226 -5.84 -11.36 15.40
N THR A 227 -5.85 -10.08 15.75
CA THR A 227 -4.63 -9.27 15.82
C THR A 227 -3.62 -9.85 16.81
N GLU A 228 -4.07 -10.16 18.03
CA GLU A 228 -3.20 -10.74 19.05
C GLU A 228 -2.68 -12.13 18.67
N ARG A 229 -3.48 -12.96 17.97
CA ARG A 229 -3.01 -14.24 17.40
C ARG A 229 -1.88 -14.01 16.39
N LEU A 230 -2.04 -13.05 15.48
CA LEU A 230 -1.02 -12.72 14.48
C LEU A 230 0.27 -12.18 15.13
N ILE A 231 0.16 -11.27 16.10
CA ILE A 231 1.32 -10.75 16.84
C ILE A 231 2.08 -11.91 17.52
N ARG A 232 1.37 -12.78 18.26
CA ARG A 232 2.01 -13.94 18.90
C ARG A 232 2.71 -14.85 17.90
N HIS A 233 2.12 -15.05 16.71
CA HIS A 233 2.75 -15.84 15.67
C HIS A 233 4.04 -15.19 15.14
N LEU A 234 3.99 -13.89 14.84
CA LEU A 234 5.15 -13.12 14.38
C LEU A 234 6.29 -13.13 15.40
N ASP A 235 5.97 -12.91 16.68
CA ASP A 235 6.95 -13.01 17.77
C ASP A 235 7.55 -14.42 17.85
N ALA A 236 6.72 -15.47 17.75
CA ALA A 236 7.15 -16.86 17.83
C ALA A 236 8.05 -17.31 16.66
N CYS A 237 7.81 -16.77 15.46
CA CYS A 237 8.67 -17.04 14.29
C CYS A 237 9.75 -15.98 14.08
N ALA A 238 9.91 -15.05 15.03
CA ALA A 238 10.86 -13.93 14.97
C ALA A 238 10.77 -13.16 13.66
N ARG A 239 9.55 -12.83 13.20
CA ARG A 239 9.30 -12.03 12.01
C ARG A 239 8.81 -10.64 12.37
N LEU A 240 9.45 -9.62 11.82
CA LEU A 240 9.19 -8.23 12.19
C LEU A 240 8.96 -7.37 10.93
N PRO A 241 7.86 -6.60 10.85
CA PRO A 241 7.64 -5.70 9.73
C PRO A 241 8.70 -4.60 9.73
N TRP A 242 9.25 -4.31 8.55
CA TRP A 242 10.24 -3.26 8.33
C TRP A 242 9.60 -2.05 7.66
N HIS A 243 10.03 -0.86 8.07
CA HIS A 243 9.67 0.39 7.41
C HIS A 243 10.83 1.40 7.40
N PRO A 244 10.78 2.45 6.55
CA PRO A 244 11.78 3.51 6.55
C PRO A 244 11.85 4.23 7.89
N GLY A 245 13.07 4.50 8.36
CA GLY A 245 13.29 5.19 9.64
C GLY A 245 12.97 4.35 10.88
N TYR A 246 12.80 3.02 10.71
CA TYR A 246 12.73 2.06 11.81
C TYR A 246 13.91 2.19 12.78
N GLY A 247 13.68 1.93 14.07
CA GLY A 247 14.67 2.08 15.14
C GLY A 247 14.90 3.52 15.63
N LYS A 248 14.34 4.55 14.97
CA LYS A 248 14.36 5.93 15.48
C LYS A 248 13.16 6.26 16.38
N ARG A 249 12.01 5.67 16.09
CA ARG A 249 10.72 6.01 16.70
C ARG A 249 10.02 4.83 17.40
N TYR A 250 10.40 3.62 17.04
CA TYR A 250 9.76 2.38 17.48
C TYR A 250 10.81 1.41 18.00
N ASP A 251 10.47 0.60 19.01
CA ASP A 251 11.35 -0.47 19.49
C ASP A 251 11.65 -1.44 18.34
N PRO A 252 12.92 -1.60 17.95
CA PRO A 252 13.25 -2.43 16.83
C PRO A 252 12.96 -3.92 17.07
N GLU A 253 12.77 -4.36 18.30
CA GLU A 253 12.59 -5.78 18.62
C GLU A 253 11.11 -6.16 18.81
N ARG A 254 10.20 -5.28 18.39
CA ARG A 254 8.75 -5.44 18.55
C ARG A 254 8.01 -5.28 17.23
N VAL A 255 6.79 -5.81 17.19
CA VAL A 255 5.87 -5.68 16.05
C VAL A 255 5.19 -4.30 16.10
N HIS A 256 5.27 -3.58 14.99
CA HIS A 256 4.59 -2.30 14.77
C HIS A 256 3.96 -2.30 13.40
N CYS A 257 2.64 -2.16 13.33
CA CYS A 257 1.92 -2.19 12.06
C CYS A 257 0.51 -1.61 12.19
N THR A 258 -0.19 -1.53 11.06
CA THR A 258 -1.64 -1.47 11.04
C THR A 258 -2.21 -2.69 10.35
N LEU A 259 -3.37 -3.16 10.81
CA LEU A 259 -4.12 -4.27 10.22
C LEU A 259 -5.53 -3.80 9.89
N ASP A 260 -5.97 -4.00 8.66
CA ASP A 260 -7.33 -3.68 8.23
C ASP A 260 -8.14 -4.97 8.13
N PHE A 261 -9.32 -4.98 8.74
CA PHE A 261 -10.23 -6.11 8.77
C PHE A 261 -11.55 -5.72 8.12
N LEU A 262 -12.07 -6.62 7.29
CA LEU A 262 -13.39 -6.53 6.68
C LEU A 262 -14.38 -7.42 7.45
N VAL A 263 -15.61 -6.95 7.63
CA VAL A 263 -16.72 -7.78 8.12
C VAL A 263 -17.58 -8.23 6.95
N GLU A 264 -17.76 -9.54 6.78
CA GLU A 264 -18.64 -10.15 5.79
C GLU A 264 -20.13 -9.97 6.15
N THR A 265 -21.01 -10.17 5.17
CA THR A 265 -22.47 -10.07 5.36
C THR A 265 -23.05 -10.96 6.47
N ASP A 266 -22.40 -12.08 6.78
CA ASP A 266 -22.77 -13.01 7.86
C ASP A 266 -22.13 -12.66 9.22
N GLY A 267 -21.29 -11.63 9.28
CA GLY A 267 -20.57 -11.19 10.47
C GLY A 267 -19.18 -11.79 10.64
N ALA A 268 -18.71 -12.63 9.70
CA ALA A 268 -17.34 -13.15 9.76
C ALA A 268 -16.31 -12.03 9.55
N VAL A 269 -15.25 -12.03 10.37
CA VAL A 269 -14.17 -11.04 10.30
C VAL A 269 -12.99 -11.63 9.53
N ARG A 270 -12.55 -10.92 8.47
CA ARG A 270 -11.39 -11.30 7.66
C ARG A 270 -10.30 -10.23 7.69
N LEU A 271 -9.05 -10.66 7.77
CA LEU A 271 -7.94 -9.75 7.49
C LEU A 271 -7.97 -9.35 6.01
N LEU A 272 -8.10 -8.06 5.74
CA LEU A 272 -8.19 -7.47 4.41
C LEU A 272 -6.82 -6.99 3.93
N GLU A 273 -6.09 -6.29 4.79
CA GLU A 273 -4.82 -5.65 4.46
C GLU A 273 -3.99 -5.42 5.72
N ALA A 274 -2.70 -5.19 5.54
CA ALA A 274 -1.80 -4.78 6.61
C ALA A 274 -0.74 -3.83 6.03
N GLY A 275 -0.17 -3.00 6.90
CA GLY A 275 0.68 -1.91 6.48
C GLY A 275 1.59 -1.38 7.60
N PRO A 276 2.31 -0.29 7.32
CA PRO A 276 3.24 0.31 8.28
C PRO A 276 2.52 0.89 9.50
N PRO A 277 3.23 1.12 10.61
CA PRO A 277 2.62 1.63 11.83
C PRO A 277 2.10 3.07 11.70
N TRP A 278 1.23 3.46 12.65
CA TRP A 278 0.80 4.85 12.80
C TRP A 278 1.99 5.79 12.95
N GLY A 279 2.02 6.86 12.17
CA GLY A 279 3.15 7.80 12.12
C GLY A 279 4.25 7.42 11.11
N ALA A 280 4.05 6.34 10.34
CA ALA A 280 4.90 5.90 9.24
C ALA A 280 4.08 5.66 7.93
N GLY A 281 3.05 6.48 7.70
CA GLY A 281 2.23 6.47 6.47
C GLY A 281 0.80 5.96 6.61
N ALA A 282 0.45 5.32 7.74
CA ALA A 282 -0.93 4.91 8.00
C ALA A 282 -1.84 6.11 8.35
N HIS A 283 -3.01 6.19 7.71
CA HIS A 283 -4.06 7.16 8.04
C HIS A 283 -4.70 6.85 9.41
N PRO A 284 -5.00 7.84 10.27
CA PRO A 284 -5.49 7.62 11.63
C PRO A 284 -6.97 7.22 11.70
N CYS A 285 -7.71 7.31 10.58
CA CYS A 285 -9.14 7.00 10.50
C CYS A 285 -9.94 7.85 11.49
N CYS A 286 -10.79 7.28 12.33
CA CYS A 286 -11.55 8.06 13.29
C CYS A 286 -10.66 8.68 14.39
N PHE A 287 -9.37 8.34 14.51
CA PHE A 287 -8.46 9.06 15.42
C PHE A 287 -7.96 10.40 14.86
N GLU A 288 -8.45 10.88 13.71
CA GLU A 288 -8.05 12.17 13.12
C GLU A 288 -8.08 13.32 14.15
N GLY A 289 -6.96 14.02 14.29
CA GLY A 289 -6.79 15.10 15.28
C GLY A 289 -6.66 14.66 16.74
N ARG A 290 -6.49 13.35 17.02
CA ARG A 290 -6.45 12.77 18.37
C ARG A 290 -5.28 11.80 18.52
N GLU A 291 -5.00 11.41 19.77
CA GLU A 291 -4.06 10.32 20.06
C GLU A 291 -4.66 8.98 19.63
N VAL A 292 -3.84 8.13 19.03
CA VAL A 292 -4.22 6.75 18.68
C VAL A 292 -4.02 5.89 19.93
N ALA A 293 -5.08 5.75 20.72
CA ALA A 293 -5.13 4.85 21.87
C ALA A 293 -6.60 4.56 22.21
N GLY A 294 -7.03 3.30 22.31
CA GLY A 294 -8.43 2.97 22.61
C GLY A 294 -9.25 2.52 21.38
N ILE A 295 -10.56 2.72 21.42
CA ILE A 295 -11.51 2.39 20.37
C ILE A 295 -12.16 3.68 19.86
N ALA A 296 -12.03 3.96 18.56
CA ALA A 296 -12.61 5.15 17.92
C ALA A 296 -13.51 4.76 16.74
N LEU A 297 -14.82 4.79 16.96
CA LEU A 297 -15.83 4.45 15.93
C LEU A 297 -16.41 5.66 15.20
N ASP A 298 -16.21 6.86 15.75
CA ASP A 298 -16.67 8.15 15.23
C ASP A 298 -15.56 9.20 15.42
N PRO A 299 -15.16 9.97 14.40
CA PRO A 299 -14.18 11.05 14.56
C PRO A 299 -14.60 12.16 15.53
N LEU A 300 -15.91 12.37 15.73
CA LEU A 300 -16.48 13.37 16.64
C LEU A 300 -17.00 12.76 17.95
N GLY A 301 -17.10 11.43 18.02
CA GLY A 301 -17.55 10.70 19.21
C GLY A 301 -16.43 10.50 20.24
N PRO A 302 -16.72 9.85 21.38
CA PRO A 302 -15.70 9.53 22.38
C PRO A 302 -14.68 8.52 21.84
N VAL A 303 -13.48 8.56 22.40
CA VAL A 303 -12.53 7.44 22.32
C VAL A 303 -12.72 6.60 23.57
N GLU A 304 -13.08 5.35 23.39
CA GLU A 304 -13.38 4.43 24.49
C GLU A 304 -12.13 3.60 24.82
N PRO A 305 -11.94 3.14 26.06
CA PRO A 305 -10.80 2.30 26.37
C PRO A 305 -10.87 0.98 25.59
N LEU A 306 -9.71 0.47 25.14
CA LEU A 306 -9.56 -0.98 24.91
C LEU A 306 -9.76 -1.59 26.29
N GLU A 307 -10.84 -2.31 26.54
CA GLU A 307 -11.14 -2.79 27.90
C GLU A 307 -9.91 -3.43 28.56
N PRO A 308 -9.57 -3.09 29.81
CA PRO A 308 -8.66 -3.89 30.59
C PRO A 308 -9.37 -5.19 30.98
N ASP A 309 -8.59 -6.27 31.04
CA ASP A 309 -8.98 -7.62 31.47
C ASP A 309 -10.18 -7.62 32.43
N ALA A 310 -11.28 -8.29 32.05
CA ALA A 310 -12.14 -8.85 33.06
C ALA A 310 -11.24 -9.63 34.03
N PRO A 311 -11.27 -9.37 35.34
CA PRO A 311 -10.44 -10.11 36.28
C PRO A 311 -10.74 -11.60 36.08
N ALA A 312 -9.67 -12.39 35.90
CA ALA A 312 -9.80 -13.84 35.83
C ALA A 312 -10.62 -14.32 37.05
N PRO A 313 -11.57 -15.25 36.85
CA PRO A 313 -12.39 -15.78 37.95
C PRO A 313 -11.56 -16.47 39.04
#